data_AF-A0AAE0SEC8-F1
#
_entry.id   AF-A0AAE0SEC8-F1
#
_cell.length_a   1.000
_cell.length_b   1.000
_cell.length_c   1.000
_cell.angle_alpha   90.00
_cell.angle_beta   90.00
_cell.angle_gamma   90.00
#
_symmetry.space_group_name_H-M   'P 1'
#
loop_
_entity.id
_entity.type
_entity.pdbx_description
1 polymer ?
#
loop_
_entity_poly.entity_id
_entity_poly.type
_entity_poly.pdbx_seq_one_letter_code
_entity_poly.pdbx_strand_id
1 'polypeptide(L)'
;MRIIILVMILPLQLLTSIPSSAGNSSTDNSFGDQGSSYSSVNMLLGNSLCKSVFQQDVGNALKEFCLEPSKRANELYKAATTKLKSLEKSIDDVLGQLATVKLSTGNATCRTGYERYQADQFCYRLYNNCLTWSEARKVCKQDGGDLISLNHHNFLFFQRLTRSKGDACIGVWVGATDIDKEGKWNWLNGESVGSIFWHPRQPDNSGGKEHCGDLSKPFNYLMNDQTCSSRRDFLCQIA
;
A
#
# COMPACT_ATOMS: atom_id res chain seq x y z
N MET A 1 22.52 -19.62 37.12
CA MET A 1 21.14 -20.14 37.29
C MET A 1 20.51 -20.27 35.91
N ARG A 2 20.47 -21.50 35.39
CA ARG A 2 19.71 -21.89 34.20
C ARG A 2 18.33 -22.29 34.71
N ILE A 3 17.25 -21.71 34.16
CA ILE A 3 15.91 -22.29 34.30
C ILE A 3 15.40 -22.56 32.89
N ILE A 4 15.40 -23.85 32.60
CA ILE A 4 14.83 -24.54 31.47
C ILE A 4 13.31 -24.57 31.70
N ILE A 5 12.50 -24.08 30.77
CA ILE A 5 11.08 -24.45 30.71
C ILE A 5 10.92 -25.35 29.49
N LEU A 6 10.63 -26.61 29.79
CA LEU A 6 10.46 -27.76 28.93
C LEU A 6 9.04 -28.25 29.17
N VAL A 7 8.10 -27.93 28.28
CA VAL A 7 6.78 -28.59 28.20
C VAL A 7 6.38 -28.57 26.70
N MET A 8 6.86 -29.56 25.94
CA MET A 8 6.15 -30.80 25.60
C MET A 8 5.17 -30.61 24.42
N ILE A 9 5.76 -30.60 23.23
CA ILE A 9 5.11 -30.98 21.98
C ILE A 9 4.90 -32.49 22.07
N LEU A 10 3.64 -32.94 22.02
CA LEU A 10 3.30 -34.35 21.83
C LEU A 10 2.46 -34.45 20.56
N PRO A 11 3.01 -35.02 19.47
CA PRO A 11 2.28 -35.31 18.25
C PRO A 11 1.58 -36.65 18.42
N LEU A 12 0.26 -36.70 18.19
CA LEU A 12 -0.42 -37.98 18.05
C LEU A 12 -0.22 -38.47 16.62
N GLN A 13 0.78 -39.35 16.45
CA GLN A 13 0.81 -40.30 15.35
C GLN A 13 -0.17 -41.44 15.66
N LEU A 14 -0.92 -41.87 14.65
CA LEU A 14 -1.05 -43.29 14.32
C LEU A 14 -0.69 -43.39 12.82
N LEU A 15 0.49 -43.93 12.47
CA LEU A 15 0.77 -45.38 12.31
C LEU A 15 -0.08 -45.92 11.13
N THR A 16 0.46 -46.44 10.03
CA THR A 16 1.76 -47.07 9.76
C THR A 16 2.07 -47.08 8.25
N SER A 17 3.36 -46.95 7.96
CA SER A 17 4.15 -47.45 6.81
C SER A 17 3.81 -48.91 6.41
N ILE A 18 4.00 -49.41 5.17
CA ILE A 18 5.25 -49.66 4.39
C ILE A 18 4.85 -50.06 2.93
N PRO A 19 5.71 -49.82 1.92
CA PRO A 19 5.44 -50.08 0.50
C PRO A 19 5.85 -51.49 0.03
N SER A 20 5.28 -51.99 -1.07
CA SER A 20 5.97 -52.94 -1.96
C SER A 20 5.37 -52.96 -3.37
N SER A 21 6.27 -53.00 -4.33
CA SER A 21 6.08 -53.14 -5.78
C SER A 21 5.67 -54.55 -6.19
N ALA A 22 4.76 -54.69 -7.15
CA ALA A 22 4.80 -55.74 -8.19
C ALA A 22 3.72 -55.44 -9.24
N GLY A 23 4.12 -55.39 -10.51
CA GLY A 23 3.17 -55.41 -11.63
C GLY A 23 2.65 -56.83 -11.88
N ASN A 24 1.40 -56.95 -12.31
CA ASN A 24 1.04 -57.59 -13.58
C ASN A 24 -0.46 -57.47 -13.88
N SER A 25 -0.74 -57.63 -15.17
CA SER A 25 -1.97 -57.47 -15.92
C SER A 25 -3.18 -58.31 -15.47
N SER A 26 -4.36 -57.90 -15.97
CA SER A 26 -5.68 -58.60 -16.06
C SER A 26 -6.35 -58.89 -14.72
N THR A 27 -7.58 -58.47 -14.42
CA THR A 27 -8.86 -58.65 -15.14
C THR A 27 -9.95 -57.68 -14.64
N ASP A 28 -10.90 -57.36 -15.52
CA ASP A 28 -12.32 -56.96 -15.32
C ASP A 28 -12.86 -56.27 -14.05
N ASN A 29 -13.55 -55.15 -14.34
CA ASN A 29 -14.77 -54.59 -13.73
C ASN A 29 -14.78 -53.94 -12.33
N SER A 30 -15.34 -52.72 -12.35
CA SER A 30 -16.18 -52.01 -11.36
C SER A 30 -15.56 -50.89 -10.52
N PHE A 31 -16.27 -49.76 -10.49
CA PHE A 31 -16.19 -48.59 -9.60
C PHE A 31 -15.12 -47.52 -9.87
N GLY A 32 -15.50 -46.53 -10.68
CA GLY A 32 -14.84 -45.22 -10.79
C GLY A 32 -15.89 -44.10 -10.79
N ASP A 33 -15.75 -43.18 -9.83
CA ASP A 33 -16.54 -41.97 -9.57
C ASP A 33 -15.53 -40.95 -9.00
N GLN A 34 -15.43 -39.64 -9.31
CA GLN A 34 -16.27 -38.66 -9.98
C GLN A 34 -15.36 -37.74 -10.84
N GLY A 35 -15.56 -37.73 -12.16
CA GLY A 35 -15.16 -36.63 -13.03
C GLY A 35 -16.36 -35.71 -13.24
N SER A 36 -16.63 -34.79 -12.33
CA SER A 36 -17.81 -33.91 -12.40
C SER A 36 -17.45 -32.50 -11.93
N SER A 37 -17.23 -31.59 -12.89
CA SER A 37 -17.45 -30.15 -12.67
C SER A 37 -17.55 -29.34 -13.97
N TYR A 38 -16.99 -29.83 -15.09
CA TYR A 38 -17.05 -29.13 -16.38
C TYR A 38 -18.32 -29.41 -17.22
N SER A 39 -19.32 -30.09 -16.65
CA SER A 39 -20.64 -30.29 -17.28
C SER A 39 -21.76 -29.44 -16.64
N SER A 40 -21.46 -28.64 -15.61
CA SER A 40 -22.49 -28.09 -14.71
C SER A 40 -23.02 -26.71 -15.11
N VAL A 41 -22.38 -26.00 -16.05
CA VAL A 41 -22.91 -24.70 -16.52
C VAL A 41 -24.06 -24.88 -17.52
N ASN A 42 -24.24 -26.07 -18.09
CA ASN A 42 -25.41 -26.40 -18.89
C ASN A 42 -26.67 -26.72 -18.04
N MET A 43 -26.67 -26.50 -16.72
CA MET A 43 -27.69 -27.09 -15.85
C MET A 43 -28.55 -26.14 -14.99
N LEU A 44 -28.36 -24.82 -14.97
CA LEU A 44 -29.09 -23.99 -13.99
C LEU A 44 -29.94 -22.81 -14.48
N LEU A 45 -30.07 -22.56 -15.80
CA LEU A 45 -31.03 -21.54 -16.29
C LEU A 45 -31.91 -21.97 -17.48
N GLY A 46 -31.89 -23.24 -17.91
CA GLY A 46 -32.71 -23.69 -19.06
C GLY A 46 -33.59 -24.92 -18.83
N ASN A 47 -33.56 -25.52 -17.63
CA ASN A 47 -33.78 -26.98 -17.53
C ASN A 47 -35.12 -27.46 -16.96
N SER A 48 -36.19 -26.66 -17.04
CA SER A 48 -37.57 -27.18 -16.83
C SER A 48 -38.49 -26.93 -18.02
N LEU A 49 -38.37 -25.77 -18.69
CA LEU A 49 -39.21 -25.41 -19.84
C LEU A 49 -38.78 -26.08 -21.17
N CYS A 50 -37.48 -26.26 -21.44
CA CYS A 50 -37.04 -26.86 -22.70
C CYS A 50 -37.15 -28.40 -22.73
N LYS A 51 -37.29 -29.05 -21.57
CA LYS A 51 -37.41 -30.53 -21.45
C LYS A 51 -38.83 -31.04 -21.64
N SER A 52 -39.84 -30.26 -21.25
CA SER A 52 -41.27 -30.64 -21.33
C SER A 52 -41.91 -30.41 -22.70
N VAL A 53 -41.24 -29.66 -23.58
CA VAL A 53 -41.77 -29.24 -24.90
C VAL A 53 -41.43 -30.23 -26.04
N PHE A 54 -40.61 -31.26 -25.76
CA PHE A 54 -40.13 -32.23 -26.76
C PHE A 54 -41.16 -33.30 -27.19
N GLN A 55 -42.40 -33.23 -26.71
CA GLN A 55 -43.42 -34.27 -26.94
C GLN A 55 -44.49 -33.94 -28.00
N GLN A 56 -44.45 -32.78 -28.66
CA GLN A 56 -45.36 -32.46 -29.77
C GLN A 56 -44.62 -31.72 -30.89
N ASP A 57 -45.01 -31.99 -32.13
CA ASP A 57 -44.36 -31.63 -33.40
C ASP A 57 -44.19 -30.12 -33.67
N VAL A 58 -43.38 -29.44 -32.85
CA VAL A 58 -42.90 -28.05 -33.03
C VAL A 58 -41.36 -28.03 -32.93
N GLY A 59 -40.73 -29.09 -33.44
CA GLY A 59 -39.37 -29.51 -33.08
C GLY A 59 -38.19 -28.68 -33.63
N ASN A 60 -38.40 -27.80 -34.61
CA ASN A 60 -37.29 -27.04 -35.21
C ASN A 60 -37.17 -25.60 -34.69
N ALA A 61 -38.28 -24.86 -34.57
CA ALA A 61 -38.26 -23.48 -34.09
C ALA A 61 -37.94 -23.37 -32.58
N LEU A 62 -38.39 -24.34 -31.77
CA LEU A 62 -38.13 -24.36 -30.32
C LEU A 62 -36.72 -24.85 -29.98
N LYS A 63 -36.11 -25.65 -30.87
CA LYS A 63 -34.70 -26.05 -30.77
C LYS A 63 -33.77 -24.85 -30.93
N GLU A 64 -34.07 -23.98 -31.87
CA GLU A 64 -33.33 -22.72 -32.06
C GLU A 64 -33.54 -21.77 -30.87
N PHE A 65 -34.78 -21.64 -30.38
CA PHE A 65 -35.09 -20.80 -29.21
C PHE A 65 -34.37 -21.22 -27.92
N CYS A 66 -34.19 -22.51 -27.66
CA CYS A 66 -33.48 -23.02 -26.48
C CYS A 66 -31.95 -23.07 -26.65
N LEU A 67 -31.44 -23.30 -27.86
CA LEU A 67 -30.00 -23.44 -28.11
C LEU A 67 -29.30 -22.09 -28.28
N GLU A 68 -29.94 -21.08 -28.85
CA GLU A 68 -29.32 -19.77 -29.08
C GLU A 68 -28.90 -19.05 -27.77
N PRO A 69 -29.73 -19.02 -26.70
CA PRO A 69 -29.29 -18.47 -25.41
C PRO A 69 -28.12 -19.23 -24.79
N SER A 70 -28.09 -20.57 -24.91
CA SER A 70 -26.99 -21.41 -24.41
C SER A 70 -25.69 -21.18 -25.20
N LYS A 71 -25.76 -21.07 -26.52
CA LYS A 71 -24.61 -20.70 -27.37
C LYS A 71 -24.07 -19.31 -26.99
N ARG A 72 -24.96 -18.32 -26.85
CA ARG A 72 -24.57 -16.96 -26.44
C ARG A 72 -23.94 -16.95 -25.05
N ALA A 73 -24.47 -17.71 -24.10
CA ALA A 73 -23.90 -17.85 -22.76
C ALA A 73 -22.50 -18.50 -22.81
N ASN A 74 -22.30 -19.53 -23.63
CA ASN A 74 -21.01 -20.18 -23.81
C ASN A 74 -19.97 -19.25 -24.46
N GLU A 75 -20.36 -18.45 -25.47
CA GLU A 75 -19.45 -17.48 -26.08
C GLU A 75 -19.10 -16.33 -25.11
N LEU A 76 -20.05 -15.86 -24.31
CA LEU A 76 -19.79 -14.89 -23.24
C LEU A 76 -18.85 -15.46 -22.17
N TYR A 77 -19.02 -16.73 -21.80
CA TYR A 77 -18.14 -17.42 -20.85
C TYR A 77 -16.72 -17.58 -21.41
N LYS A 78 -16.58 -17.97 -22.69
CA LYS A 78 -15.27 -18.03 -23.37
C LYS A 78 -14.60 -16.65 -23.44
N ALA A 79 -15.36 -15.61 -23.76
CA ALA A 79 -14.84 -14.24 -23.82
C ALA A 79 -14.39 -13.75 -22.42
N ALA A 80 -15.17 -14.02 -21.38
CA ALA A 80 -14.84 -13.66 -20.01
C ALA A 80 -13.59 -14.40 -19.51
N THR A 81 -13.48 -15.70 -19.76
CA THR A 81 -12.31 -16.50 -19.37
C THR A 81 -11.04 -16.10 -20.11
N THR A 82 -11.15 -15.69 -21.38
CA THR A 82 -10.02 -15.16 -22.14
C THR A 82 -9.50 -13.86 -21.54
N LYS A 83 -10.40 -12.95 -21.14
CA LYS A 83 -10.03 -11.72 -20.43
C LYS A 83 -9.39 -12.00 -19.08
N LEU A 84 -9.91 -12.97 -18.32
CA LEU A 84 -9.35 -13.38 -17.03
C LEU A 84 -7.90 -13.87 -17.16
N LYS A 85 -7.63 -14.75 -18.13
CA LYS A 85 -6.26 -15.22 -18.42
C LYS A 85 -5.31 -14.09 -18.83
N SER A 86 -5.81 -13.11 -19.59
CA SER A 86 -5.03 -11.93 -19.97
C SER A 86 -4.68 -11.06 -18.76
N LEU A 87 -5.59 -10.95 -17.78
CA LEU A 87 -5.36 -10.23 -16.53
C LEU A 87 -4.35 -10.97 -15.64
N GLU A 88 -4.48 -12.29 -15.50
CA GLU A 88 -3.50 -13.12 -14.76
C GLU A 88 -2.09 -12.94 -15.32
N LYS A 89 -1.94 -13.00 -16.66
CA LYS A 89 -0.65 -12.73 -17.31
C LYS A 89 -0.11 -11.33 -17.03
N SER A 90 -1.00 -10.33 -16.97
CA SER A 90 -0.59 -8.95 -16.67
C SER A 90 -0.14 -8.81 -15.21
N ILE A 91 -0.77 -9.54 -14.28
CA ILE A 91 -0.35 -9.61 -12.88
C ILE A 91 1.03 -10.26 -12.78
N ASP A 92 1.25 -11.39 -13.45
CA ASP A 92 2.54 -12.10 -13.46
C ASP A 92 3.68 -11.23 -14.03
N ASP A 93 3.41 -10.45 -15.07
CA ASP A 93 4.38 -9.52 -15.64
C ASP A 93 4.76 -8.42 -14.63
N VAL A 94 3.78 -7.83 -13.95
CA VAL A 94 4.02 -6.84 -12.88
C VAL A 94 4.81 -7.47 -11.73
N LEU A 95 4.50 -8.70 -11.34
CA LEU A 95 5.24 -9.42 -10.30
C LEU A 95 6.70 -9.70 -10.73
N GLY A 96 6.92 -10.04 -12.01
CA GLY A 96 8.26 -10.21 -12.58
C GLY A 96 9.06 -8.90 -12.62
N GLN A 97 8.40 -7.79 -12.97
CA GLN A 97 8.99 -6.46 -12.90
C GLN A 97 9.37 -6.11 -11.46
N LEU A 98 8.51 -6.36 -10.47
CA LEU A 98 8.82 -6.14 -9.05
C LEU A 98 10.00 -7.00 -8.56
N ALA A 99 10.13 -8.24 -9.03
CA ALA A 99 11.25 -9.12 -8.68
C ALA A 99 12.60 -8.67 -9.29
N THR A 100 12.56 -8.01 -10.46
CA THR A 100 13.75 -7.47 -11.13
C THR A 100 14.14 -6.07 -10.66
N VAL A 101 13.24 -5.36 -9.97
CA VAL A 101 13.62 -4.28 -9.07
C VAL A 101 14.46 -4.88 -7.94
N LYS A 102 15.77 -5.02 -8.21
CA LYS A 102 16.77 -4.99 -7.15
C LYS A 102 16.57 -3.66 -6.46
N LEU A 103 15.84 -3.65 -5.35
CA LEU A 103 16.10 -2.67 -4.30
C LEU A 103 17.61 -2.80 -4.08
N SER A 104 18.38 -1.87 -4.64
CA SER A 104 19.72 -1.64 -4.15
C SER A 104 19.50 -1.14 -2.73
N THR A 105 19.32 -2.08 -1.81
CA THR A 105 19.80 -1.98 -0.45
C THR A 105 21.33 -1.94 -0.53
N GLY A 106 21.86 -0.95 -1.26
CA GLY A 106 22.94 -0.18 -0.71
C GLY A 106 22.39 0.22 0.64
N ASN A 107 22.96 -0.37 1.68
CA ASN A 107 22.70 -0.01 3.04
C ASN A 107 23.25 1.42 3.17
N ALA A 108 22.52 2.40 2.61
CA ALA A 108 22.76 3.81 2.80
C ALA A 108 22.35 4.03 4.24
N THR A 109 23.29 3.68 5.12
CA THR A 109 23.22 3.93 6.53
C THR A 109 23.22 5.43 6.67
N CYS A 110 22.18 5.96 7.31
CA CYS A 110 22.11 7.37 7.60
C CYS A 110 23.36 7.84 8.34
N ARG A 111 23.78 9.07 8.06
CA ARG A 111 24.85 9.74 8.80
C ARG A 111 24.56 9.66 10.31
N THR A 112 25.59 9.59 11.14
CA THR A 112 25.43 9.56 12.60
C THR A 112 24.48 10.65 13.09
N GLY A 113 23.47 10.25 13.87
CA GLY A 113 22.43 11.13 14.39
C GLY A 113 21.20 11.29 13.49
N TYR A 114 21.25 10.80 12.25
CA TYR A 114 20.10 10.70 11.37
C TYR A 114 19.51 9.29 11.41
N GLU A 115 18.18 9.21 11.37
CA GLU A 115 17.41 7.97 11.36
C GLU A 115 16.66 7.83 10.04
N ARG A 116 16.58 6.59 9.53
CA ARG A 116 15.87 6.31 8.27
C ARG A 116 14.37 6.16 8.53
N TYR A 117 13.55 6.83 7.73
CA TYR A 117 12.13 6.52 7.65
C TYR A 117 11.90 5.42 6.62
N GLN A 118 11.23 4.34 7.02
CA GLN A 118 11.22 3.06 6.29
C GLN A 118 10.81 3.14 4.81
N ALA A 119 9.97 4.11 4.45
CA ALA A 119 9.32 4.18 3.13
C ALA A 119 10.06 5.05 2.10
N ASP A 120 11.13 5.77 2.47
CA ASP A 120 11.84 6.63 1.53
C ASP A 120 13.36 6.46 1.55
N GLN A 121 14.01 7.16 0.62
CA GLN A 121 15.46 7.17 0.46
C GLN A 121 16.13 8.23 1.34
N PHE A 122 15.38 8.94 2.17
CA PHE A 122 15.90 10.03 2.98
C PHE A 122 16.22 9.58 4.40
N CYS A 123 17.12 10.35 5.00
CA CYS A 123 17.53 10.24 6.39
C CYS A 123 17.11 11.51 7.11
N TYR A 124 16.62 11.39 8.34
CA TYR A 124 16.00 12.49 9.06
C TYR A 124 16.58 12.71 10.44
N ARG A 125 16.57 13.96 10.89
CA ARG A 125 17.00 14.31 12.24
C ARG A 125 16.15 15.45 12.80
N LEU A 126 15.68 15.26 14.02
CA LEU A 126 15.04 16.29 14.83
C LEU A 126 16.10 16.99 15.69
N TYR A 127 16.09 18.32 15.67
CA TYR A 127 16.98 19.17 16.45
C TYR A 127 16.17 20.02 17.44
N ASN A 128 16.48 19.91 18.73
CA ASN A 128 15.79 20.62 19.82
C ASN A 128 16.55 21.89 20.23
N ASN A 129 16.75 22.81 19.27
CA ASN A 129 17.67 23.95 19.43
C ASN A 129 16.97 25.31 19.23
N CYS A 130 15.63 25.37 19.18
CA CYS A 130 14.85 26.60 19.16
C CYS A 130 15.45 27.71 18.27
N LEU A 131 15.51 27.52 16.95
CA LEU A 131 16.10 28.45 15.98
C LEU A 131 15.03 29.16 15.14
N THR A 132 15.40 30.27 14.51
CA THR A 132 14.57 30.86 13.44
C THR A 132 14.55 29.96 12.21
N TRP A 133 13.56 30.13 11.33
CA TRP A 133 13.43 29.25 10.16
C TRP A 133 14.67 29.29 9.27
N SER A 134 15.24 30.48 9.04
CA SER A 134 16.46 30.64 8.25
C SER A 134 17.70 30.03 8.91
N GLU A 135 17.81 30.12 10.24
CA GLU A 135 18.92 29.50 10.99
C GLU A 135 18.81 27.97 10.96
N ALA A 136 17.60 27.43 11.17
CA ALA A 136 17.32 26.00 11.07
C ALA A 136 17.64 25.45 9.68
N ARG A 137 17.20 26.14 8.62
CA ARG A 137 17.53 25.79 7.24
C ARG A 137 19.03 25.75 7.00
N LYS A 138 19.76 26.72 7.52
CA LYS A 138 21.23 26.77 7.42
C LYS A 138 21.88 25.54 8.06
N VAL A 139 21.40 25.08 9.22
CA VAL A 139 21.89 23.85 9.84
C VAL A 139 21.64 22.64 8.94
N CYS A 140 20.42 22.47 8.44
CA CYS A 140 20.11 21.34 7.55
C CYS A 140 20.94 21.36 6.25
N LYS A 141 21.21 22.55 5.70
CA LYS A 141 22.11 22.73 4.54
C LYS A 141 23.55 22.34 4.85
N GLN A 142 24.06 22.68 6.03
CA GLN A 142 25.40 22.27 6.48
C GLN A 142 25.52 20.75 6.65
N ASP A 143 24.42 20.07 6.94
CA ASP A 143 24.37 18.61 7.00
C ASP A 143 24.22 17.92 5.63
N GLY A 144 24.17 18.70 4.54
CA GLY A 144 24.05 18.17 3.17
C GLY A 144 22.62 18.00 2.69
N GLY A 145 21.64 18.61 3.36
CA GLY A 145 20.23 18.48 3.02
C GLY A 145 19.44 19.79 3.11
N ASP A 146 18.20 19.70 3.58
CA ASP A 146 17.34 20.87 3.82
C ASP A 146 16.32 20.56 4.92
N LEU A 147 15.49 21.55 5.29
CA LEU A 147 14.32 21.28 6.11
C LEU A 147 13.38 20.27 5.41
N ILE A 148 12.72 19.42 6.19
CA ILE A 148 11.90 18.32 5.68
C ILE A 148 10.72 18.79 4.81
N SER A 149 10.42 18.04 3.75
CA SER A 149 9.15 18.08 3.02
C SER A 149 8.22 16.95 3.48
N LEU A 150 6.96 17.28 3.78
CA LEU A 150 5.97 16.28 4.20
C LEU A 150 5.11 15.81 3.03
N ASN A 151 4.75 14.53 3.06
CA ASN A 151 3.85 13.88 2.12
C ASN A 151 2.88 12.94 2.85
N HIS A 152 1.90 12.40 2.12
CA HIS A 152 0.88 11.50 2.67
C HIS A 152 1.45 10.28 3.42
N HIS A 153 2.65 9.83 3.07
CA HIS A 153 3.27 8.64 3.64
C HIS A 153 4.07 8.95 4.90
N ASN A 154 4.71 10.12 5.01
CA ASN A 154 5.59 10.45 6.13
C ASN A 154 4.96 11.37 7.19
N PHE A 155 3.87 12.07 6.86
CA PHE A 155 3.29 13.12 7.71
C PHE A 155 2.94 12.62 9.12
N LEU A 156 2.20 11.51 9.22
CA LEU A 156 1.78 10.96 10.52
C LEU A 156 2.96 10.48 11.37
N PHE A 157 4.03 9.98 10.73
CA PHE A 157 5.23 9.58 11.43
C PHE A 157 5.93 10.79 12.04
N PHE A 158 6.19 11.83 11.24
CA PHE A 158 6.86 13.04 11.73
C PHE A 158 6.01 13.82 12.72
N GLN A 159 4.68 13.84 12.57
CA GLN A 159 3.79 14.39 13.58
C GLN A 159 3.96 13.67 14.93
N ARG A 160 3.98 12.33 14.94
CA ARG A 160 4.16 11.54 16.17
C ARG A 160 5.56 11.69 16.76
N LEU A 161 6.60 11.66 15.92
CA LEU A 161 7.98 11.86 16.33
C LEU A 161 8.14 13.21 17.02
N THR A 162 7.62 14.26 16.38
CA THR A 162 7.65 15.62 16.89
C THR A 162 6.88 15.75 18.20
N ARG A 163 5.70 15.13 18.30
CA ARG A 163 4.95 15.09 19.56
C ARG A 163 5.69 14.41 20.70
N SER A 164 6.47 13.37 20.39
CA SER A 164 7.19 12.58 21.38
C SER A 164 8.53 13.18 21.77
N LYS A 165 9.21 13.88 20.86
CA LYS A 165 10.62 14.28 21.02
C LYS A 165 10.89 15.77 20.78
N GLY A 166 9.96 16.52 20.19
CA GLY A 166 10.07 17.97 19.97
C GLY A 166 9.50 18.71 21.17
N ASP A 167 10.34 18.98 22.15
CA ASP A 167 9.91 19.43 23.47
C ASP A 167 10.54 20.75 23.92
N ALA A 168 11.61 21.21 23.29
CA ALA A 168 12.30 22.44 23.67
C ALA A 168 11.52 23.69 23.27
N CYS A 169 10.76 23.64 22.17
CA CYS A 169 9.98 24.76 21.66
C CYS A 169 8.49 24.45 21.42
N ILE A 170 7.70 25.49 21.14
CA ILE A 170 6.24 25.39 20.93
C ILE A 170 5.85 24.91 19.51
N GLY A 171 6.79 24.38 18.74
CA GLY A 171 6.57 23.85 17.40
C GLY A 171 7.89 23.51 16.73
N VAL A 172 7.80 22.97 15.51
CA VAL A 172 8.95 22.44 14.78
C VAL A 172 8.93 22.88 13.32
N TRP A 173 9.99 23.56 12.89
CA TRP A 173 10.13 24.02 11.51
C TRP A 173 10.20 22.86 10.53
N VAL A 174 9.50 23.04 9.41
CA VAL A 174 9.57 22.20 8.21
C VAL A 174 9.85 23.09 6.98
N GLY A 175 10.09 22.47 5.84
CA GLY A 175 10.49 23.18 4.61
C GLY A 175 9.36 23.91 3.88
N ALA A 176 8.20 24.13 4.50
CA ALA A 176 7.10 24.84 3.86
C ALA A 176 7.32 26.36 3.96
N THR A 177 7.16 27.07 2.85
CA THR A 177 7.22 28.53 2.80
C THR A 177 6.42 29.08 1.63
N ASP A 178 5.91 30.30 1.77
CA ASP A 178 5.33 31.10 0.69
C ASP A 178 6.04 32.45 0.52
N ILE A 179 7.26 32.59 1.05
CA ILE A 179 8.05 33.83 1.03
C ILE A 179 8.24 34.41 -0.39
N ASP A 180 8.26 33.55 -1.41
CA ASP A 180 8.39 33.96 -2.81
C ASP A 180 7.09 34.57 -3.36
N LYS A 181 5.94 34.09 -2.88
CA LYS A 181 4.61 34.54 -3.29
C LYS A 181 3.57 34.15 -2.25
N GLU A 182 3.09 35.17 -1.53
CA GLU A 182 2.01 35.06 -0.54
C GLU A 182 0.84 34.19 -1.03
N GLY A 183 0.41 33.26 -0.18
CA GLY A 183 -0.67 32.32 -0.45
C GLY A 183 -0.30 31.16 -1.38
N LYS A 184 0.93 31.12 -1.92
CA LYS A 184 1.45 30.00 -2.71
C LYS A 184 2.54 29.24 -1.94
N TRP A 185 2.09 28.34 -1.09
CA TRP A 185 2.94 27.49 -0.26
C TRP A 185 3.64 26.38 -1.06
N ASN A 186 4.96 26.37 -1.02
CA ASN A 186 5.79 25.32 -1.60
C ASN A 186 6.76 24.75 -0.55
N TRP A 187 7.10 23.48 -0.73
CA TRP A 187 8.24 22.86 -0.08
C TRP A 187 9.54 23.36 -0.74
N LEU A 188 10.67 23.24 -0.03
CA LEU A 188 11.98 23.65 -0.56
C LEU A 188 12.47 22.83 -1.77
N ASN A 189 11.86 21.68 -2.04
CA ASN A 189 12.08 20.89 -3.25
C ASN A 189 11.28 21.41 -4.47
N GLY A 190 10.44 22.43 -4.29
CA GLY A 190 9.60 23.05 -5.34
C GLY A 190 8.19 22.47 -5.46
N GLU A 191 7.84 21.42 -4.71
CA GLU A 191 6.50 20.85 -4.72
C GLU A 191 5.51 21.71 -3.94
N SER A 192 4.26 21.79 -4.39
CA SER A 192 3.20 22.51 -3.67
C SER A 192 2.84 21.82 -2.36
N VAL A 193 2.58 22.60 -1.31
CA VAL A 193 2.12 22.07 -0.02
C VAL A 193 0.62 21.69 -0.11
N GLY A 194 0.30 20.45 0.23
CA GLY A 194 -1.08 19.95 0.24
C GLY A 194 -1.92 20.50 1.41
N SER A 195 -3.23 20.69 1.18
CA SER A 195 -4.16 21.22 2.19
C SER A 195 -4.28 20.32 3.43
N ILE A 196 -4.04 19.02 3.28
CA ILE A 196 -4.23 18.00 4.32
C ILE A 196 -3.27 18.11 5.52
N PHE A 197 -2.18 18.86 5.40
CA PHE A 197 -1.19 18.99 6.47
C PHE A 197 -1.53 20.11 7.45
N TRP A 198 -2.32 21.09 7.01
CA TRP A 198 -2.65 22.29 7.78
C TRP A 198 -3.66 22.01 8.88
N HIS A 199 -3.51 22.73 9.99
CA HIS A 199 -4.56 22.84 10.99
C HIS A 199 -5.79 23.52 10.38
N PRO A 200 -7.03 23.19 10.81
CA PRO A 200 -8.21 23.92 10.38
C PRO A 200 -8.05 25.44 10.54
N ARG A 201 -8.37 26.17 9.46
CA ARG A 201 -8.20 27.63 9.29
C ARG A 201 -6.77 28.12 9.04
N GLN A 202 -5.81 27.22 8.83
CA GLN A 202 -4.47 27.57 8.35
C GLN A 202 -4.28 27.25 6.87
N PRO A 203 -3.37 27.95 6.16
CA PRO A 203 -2.65 29.16 6.61
C PRO A 203 -3.55 30.40 6.70
N ASP A 204 -3.35 31.26 7.71
CA ASP A 204 -4.18 32.45 7.97
C ASP A 204 -3.45 33.80 7.80
N ASN A 205 -2.14 33.74 7.61
CA ASN A 205 -1.20 34.84 7.51
C ASN A 205 -1.42 35.91 8.59
N SER A 206 -1.39 35.50 9.86
CA SER A 206 -1.72 36.38 10.99
C SER A 206 -0.86 37.66 11.01
N GLY A 207 -1.51 38.80 10.80
CA GLY A 207 -0.85 40.10 10.76
C GLY A 207 0.04 40.31 9.53
N GLY A 208 -0.10 39.50 8.47
CA GLY A 208 0.56 39.70 7.18
C GLY A 208 2.07 39.41 7.19
N LYS A 209 2.53 38.50 8.04
CA LYS A 209 3.97 38.26 8.29
C LYS A 209 4.33 36.78 8.47
N GLU A 210 3.41 35.86 8.25
CA GLU A 210 3.59 34.44 8.56
C GLU A 210 3.93 33.63 7.30
N HIS A 211 5.22 33.59 6.97
CA HIS A 211 5.69 33.03 5.68
C HIS A 211 6.47 31.71 5.80
N CYS A 212 6.50 31.10 6.99
CA CYS A 212 7.26 29.88 7.29
C CYS A 212 6.39 28.85 8.00
N GLY A 213 6.39 27.61 7.53
CA GLY A 213 5.53 26.56 8.08
C GLY A 213 6.16 25.79 9.24
N ASP A 214 5.43 25.64 10.35
CA ASP A 214 5.79 24.76 11.47
C ASP A 214 4.75 23.68 11.76
N LEU A 215 5.18 22.57 12.35
CA LEU A 215 4.31 21.64 13.07
C LEU A 215 4.08 22.22 14.47
N SER A 216 2.93 22.85 14.67
CA SER A 216 2.62 23.66 15.86
C SER A 216 2.12 22.79 17.02
N LYS A 217 2.77 22.87 18.18
CA LYS A 217 2.39 22.09 19.38
C LYS A 217 0.98 22.44 19.88
N PRO A 218 0.57 23.73 19.95
CA PRO A 218 -0.83 24.12 20.22
C PRO A 218 -1.85 23.49 19.27
N PHE A 219 -1.46 23.16 18.04
CA PHE A 219 -2.31 22.55 17.02
C PHE A 219 -2.11 21.04 16.89
N ASN A 220 -1.65 20.40 17.97
CA ASN A 220 -1.37 18.96 18.01
C ASN A 220 -0.46 18.51 16.85
N TYR A 221 0.52 19.36 16.52
CA TYR A 221 1.50 19.15 15.46
C TYR A 221 0.87 18.97 14.07
N LEU A 222 -0.26 19.63 13.82
CA LEU A 222 -0.69 20.00 12.45
C LEU A 222 0.06 21.27 12.01
N MET A 223 0.12 21.50 10.70
CA MET A 223 0.85 22.65 10.16
C MET A 223 0.16 23.98 10.48
N ASN A 224 0.98 24.98 10.74
CA ASN A 224 0.63 26.37 10.91
C ASN A 224 1.63 27.21 10.10
N ASP A 225 1.16 28.29 9.49
CA ASP A 225 2.03 29.33 8.98
C ASP A 225 2.43 30.24 10.13
N GLN A 226 3.69 30.60 10.17
CA GLN A 226 4.26 31.28 11.32
C GLN A 226 5.26 32.33 10.90
N THR A 227 5.37 33.36 11.73
CA THR A 227 6.37 34.41 11.57
C THR A 227 7.77 33.76 11.55
N CYS A 228 8.53 33.93 10.46
CA CYS A 228 9.81 33.23 10.24
C CYS A 228 10.90 33.52 11.30
N SER A 229 10.81 34.65 12.01
CA SER A 229 11.70 35.03 13.11
C SER A 229 11.35 34.35 14.44
N SER A 230 10.23 33.63 14.51
CA SER A 230 9.88 32.80 15.67
C SER A 230 10.92 31.70 15.87
N ARG A 231 11.11 31.27 17.12
CA ARG A 231 12.07 30.21 17.45
C ARG A 231 11.34 28.88 17.63
N ARG A 232 11.82 27.84 16.95
CA ARG A 232 11.23 26.48 16.92
C ARG A 232 12.33 25.43 16.88
N ASP A 233 12.01 24.22 17.31
CA ASP A 233 12.83 23.06 16.96
C ASP A 233 12.72 22.81 15.45
N PHE A 234 13.47 21.87 14.87
CA PHE A 234 13.42 21.70 13.41
C PHE A 234 13.78 20.29 12.95
N LEU A 235 13.19 19.88 11.83
CA LEU A 235 13.44 18.60 11.18
C LEU A 235 14.24 18.80 9.91
N CYS A 236 15.41 18.17 9.84
CA CYS A 236 16.21 18.10 8.62
C CYS A 236 15.96 16.78 7.88
N GLN A 237 16.06 16.82 6.55
CA GLN A 237 16.13 15.66 5.67
C GLN A 237 17.41 15.72 4.83
N ILE A 238 18.10 14.59 4.68
CA ILE A 238 19.28 14.41 3.81
C ILE A 238 19.05 13.19 2.90
N ALA A 239 19.62 13.21 1.69
CA ALA A 239 19.57 12.10 0.73
C ALA A 239 20.73 11.12 0.90
#